data_AF-A0A351VHC8-F1
#
_entry.id   AF-A0A351VHC8-F1
#
_cell.length_a   1.000
_cell.length_b   1.000
_cell.length_c   1.000
_cell.angle_alpha   90.00
_cell.angle_beta   90.00
_cell.angle_gamma   90.00
#
_symmetry.space_group_name_H-M   'P 1'
#
loop_
_entity.id
_entity.type
_entity.pdbx_description
1 polymer ?
#
loop_
_entity_poly.entity_id
_entity_poly.type
_entity_poly.pdbx_seq_one_letter_code
_entity_poly.pdbx_strand_id
1 'polypeptide(L)'
;NLVLIGPAGVGKTHLAKALCHDAVMKGHQALFISLFDLMAKISKANNLYNAIDFYAKVQVLCLDEVGYAFPSKDQADAIFQVIAKRAETKTTIMTTNLVPSQWNKVFDATTATAILDRLTMNGTFLTMEGRSYRSKK
;
A
#
# COMPACT_ATOMS: atom_id res chain seq x y z
N ASN A 1 7.73 -1.19 -7.91
CA ASN A 1 6.46 -1.17 -7.15
C ASN A 1 5.44 -2.11 -7.77
N LEU A 2 4.46 -2.59 -7.00
CA LEU A 2 3.37 -3.42 -7.51
C LEU A 2 2.04 -2.97 -6.91
N VAL A 3 1.04 -2.68 -7.75
CA VAL A 3 -0.31 -2.35 -7.32
C VAL A 3 -1.27 -3.41 -7.84
N LEU A 4 -1.90 -4.14 -6.93
CA LEU A 4 -2.89 -5.17 -7.21
C LEU A 4 -4.29 -4.56 -7.10
N ILE A 5 -5.01 -4.52 -8.21
CA ILE A 5 -6.34 -3.90 -8.33
C ILE A 5 -7.37 -4.98 -8.61
N GLY A 6 -8.55 -4.91 -8.01
CA GLY A 6 -9.64 -5.83 -8.35
C GLY A 6 -10.69 -6.00 -7.24
N PRO A 7 -11.80 -6.70 -7.51
CA PRO A 7 -12.90 -6.86 -6.56
C PRO A 7 -12.50 -7.71 -5.33
N ALA A 8 -13.37 -7.74 -4.32
CA ALA A 8 -13.13 -8.52 -3.11
C ALA A 8 -13.02 -10.03 -3.45
N GLY A 9 -12.09 -10.72 -2.80
CA GLY A 9 -11.97 -12.17 -2.88
C GLY A 9 -11.26 -12.75 -4.10
N VAL A 10 -10.69 -11.95 -5.01
CA VAL A 10 -9.93 -12.46 -6.19
C VAL A 10 -8.47 -12.82 -5.90
N GLY A 11 -8.01 -12.71 -4.65
CA GLY A 11 -6.68 -13.16 -4.24
C GLY A 11 -5.59 -12.07 -4.12
N LYS A 12 -5.92 -10.78 -4.27
CA LYS A 12 -4.95 -9.66 -4.14
C LYS A 12 -4.07 -9.75 -2.88
N THR A 13 -4.72 -9.79 -1.71
CA THR A 13 -4.04 -9.91 -0.41
C THR A 13 -3.24 -11.19 -0.28
N HIS A 14 -3.74 -12.30 -0.86
CA HIS A 14 -3.01 -13.58 -0.83
C HIS A 14 -1.72 -13.49 -1.64
N LEU A 15 -1.77 -12.97 -2.86
CA LEU A 15 -0.61 -12.75 -3.70
C LEU A 15 0.39 -11.78 -3.05
N ALA A 16 -0.09 -10.67 -2.49
CA ALA A 16 0.76 -9.72 -1.79
C ALA A 16 1.49 -10.36 -0.60
N LYS A 17 0.79 -11.16 0.22
CA LYS A 17 1.41 -11.93 1.32
C LYS A 17 2.43 -12.95 0.83
N ALA A 18 2.13 -13.65 -0.26
CA ALA A 18 3.05 -14.62 -0.85
C ALA A 18 4.36 -13.95 -1.33
N LEU A 19 4.26 -12.76 -1.93
CA LEU A 19 5.44 -11.97 -2.33
C LEU A 19 6.24 -11.47 -1.12
N CYS A 20 5.57 -10.99 -0.07
CA CYS A 20 6.25 -10.62 1.18
C CYS A 20 6.96 -11.83 1.81
N HIS A 21 6.31 -13.00 1.81
CA HIS A 21 6.89 -14.23 2.32
C HIS A 21 8.13 -14.65 1.53
N ASP A 22 8.06 -14.66 0.18
CA ASP A 22 9.22 -14.94 -0.68
C ASP A 22 10.39 -13.97 -0.43
N ALA A 23 10.10 -12.68 -0.24
CA ALA A 23 11.12 -11.69 0.11
C ALA A 23 11.82 -12.05 1.44
N VAL A 24 11.07 -12.43 2.48
CA VAL A 24 11.62 -12.89 3.76
C VAL A 24 12.48 -14.15 3.58
N MET A 25 12.01 -15.11 2.78
CA MET A 25 12.77 -16.34 2.48
C MET A 25 14.10 -16.06 1.78
N LYS A 26 14.21 -14.94 1.05
CA LYS A 26 15.43 -14.45 0.40
C LYS A 26 16.29 -13.56 1.31
N GLY A 27 15.95 -13.44 2.59
CA GLY A 27 16.69 -12.63 3.57
C GLY A 27 16.36 -11.13 3.53
N HIS A 28 15.30 -10.73 2.84
CA HIS A 28 14.86 -9.34 2.81
C HIS A 28 13.87 -9.03 3.93
N GLN A 29 13.97 -7.83 4.50
CA GLN A 29 12.96 -7.34 5.43
C GLN A 29 11.66 -7.02 4.67
N ALA A 30 10.58 -7.71 5.01
CA ALA A 30 9.24 -7.40 4.51
C ALA A 30 8.31 -7.03 5.66
N LEU A 31 7.45 -6.03 5.42
CA LEU A 31 6.38 -5.65 6.33
C LEU A 31 5.06 -5.63 5.59
N PHE A 32 4.05 -6.30 6.15
CA PHE A 32 2.69 -6.31 5.66
C PHE A 32 1.79 -5.59 6.67
N ILE A 33 1.09 -4.55 6.24
CA ILE A 33 0.21 -3.75 7.10
C ILE A 33 -1.00 -3.26 6.31
N SER A 34 -2.18 -3.22 6.94
CA SER A 34 -3.36 -2.59 6.33
C SER A 34 -3.21 -1.07 6.34
N LEU A 35 -3.86 -0.37 5.41
CA LEU A 35 -3.90 1.11 5.44
C LEU A 35 -4.45 1.61 6.77
N PHE A 36 -5.51 0.95 7.28
CA PHE A 36 -6.13 1.27 8.56
C PHE A 36 -5.13 1.19 9.73
N ASP A 37 -4.39 0.08 9.83
CA ASP A 37 -3.42 -0.12 10.90
C ASP A 37 -2.24 0.85 10.79
N LEU A 38 -1.79 1.16 9.56
CA LEU A 38 -0.75 2.15 9.35
C LEU A 38 -1.18 3.53 9.87
N MET A 39 -2.40 3.96 9.56
CA MET A 39 -2.96 5.21 10.09
C MET A 39 -3.03 5.21 11.62
N ALA A 40 -3.49 4.12 12.22
CA ALA A 40 -3.55 3.99 13.67
C ALA A 40 -2.15 4.06 14.32
N LYS A 41 -1.13 3.47 13.68
CA LYS A 41 0.26 3.53 14.14
C LYS A 41 0.84 4.94 13.98
N ILE A 42 0.54 5.62 12.88
CA ILE A 42 0.93 7.02 12.63
C ILE A 42 0.33 7.94 13.69
N SER A 43 -0.97 7.82 13.98
CA SER A 43 -1.65 8.65 14.98
C SER A 43 -1.18 8.43 16.41
N LYS A 44 -0.66 7.24 16.73
CA LYS A 44 -0.12 6.91 18.06
C LYS A 44 1.40 7.13 18.15
N ALA A 45 2.05 7.60 17.09
CA ALA A 45 3.49 7.78 17.09
C ALA A 45 3.86 8.99 17.96
N ASN A 46 4.71 8.76 18.97
CA ASN A 46 5.29 9.86 19.76
C ASN A 46 6.12 10.82 18.90
N ASN A 47 6.76 10.29 17.85
CA ASN A 47 7.47 11.06 16.85
C ASN A 47 7.09 10.56 15.46
N LEU A 48 6.38 11.41 14.72
CA LEU A 48 5.89 11.11 13.38
C LEU A 48 7.02 10.85 12.38
N TYR A 49 8.11 11.62 12.44
CA TYR A 49 9.26 11.46 11.54
C TYR A 49 9.92 10.10 11.70
N ASN A 50 10.07 9.62 12.95
CA ASN A 50 10.62 8.29 13.22
C ASN A 50 9.71 7.19 12.66
N ALA A 51 8.39 7.35 12.77
CA ALA A 51 7.44 6.39 12.18
C ALA A 51 7.55 6.38 10.64
N ILE A 52 7.58 7.56 10.01
CA ILE A 52 7.76 7.68 8.55
C ILE A 52 9.07 7.00 8.12
N ASP A 53 10.18 7.31 8.79
CA ASP A 53 11.49 6.75 8.47
C ASP A 53 11.55 5.23 8.68
N PHE A 54 10.88 4.72 9.70
CA PHE A 54 10.77 3.27 9.93
C PHE A 54 10.12 2.59 8.73
N TYR A 55 8.93 3.03 8.31
CA TYR A 55 8.23 2.44 7.17
C TYR A 55 8.94 2.69 5.84
N ALA A 56 9.64 3.81 5.69
CA ALA A 56 10.40 4.12 4.48
C ALA A 56 11.61 3.20 4.29
N LYS A 57 12.25 2.74 5.38
CA LYS A 57 13.48 1.91 5.33
C LYS A 57 13.23 0.42 5.05
N VAL A 58 12.03 -0.09 5.32
CA VAL A 58 11.69 -1.51 5.08
C VAL A 58 11.92 -1.87 3.60
N GLN A 59 12.60 -2.98 3.32
CA GLN A 59 12.94 -3.35 1.94
C GLN A 59 11.69 -3.60 1.08
N VAL A 60 10.74 -4.37 1.61
CA VAL A 60 9.43 -4.60 0.98
C VAL A 60 8.31 -4.17 1.93
N LEU A 61 7.57 -3.12 1.58
CA LEU A 61 6.40 -2.67 2.34
C LEU A 61 5.14 -2.99 1.54
N CYS A 62 4.23 -3.76 2.13
CA CYS A 62 2.91 -4.00 1.59
C CYS A 62 1.86 -3.20 2.36
N LEU A 63 1.11 -2.36 1.62
CA LEU A 63 -0.06 -1.63 2.09
C LEU A 63 -1.33 -2.32 1.59
N ASP A 64 -2.01 -3.03 2.48
CA ASP A 64 -3.22 -3.79 2.15
C ASP A 64 -4.48 -2.94 2.34
N GLU A 65 -5.54 -3.27 1.59
CA GLU A 65 -6.88 -2.71 1.73
C GLU A 65 -6.99 -1.19 1.53
N VAL A 66 -6.17 -0.64 0.63
CA VAL A 66 -6.30 0.76 0.21
C VAL A 66 -7.64 0.93 -0.51
N GLY A 67 -8.48 1.84 -0.01
CA GLY A 67 -9.85 2.03 -0.50
C GLY A 67 -10.96 1.76 0.51
N TYR A 68 -10.63 1.18 1.67
CA TYR A 68 -11.59 0.90 2.75
C TYR A 68 -11.48 1.82 3.96
N ALA A 69 -10.43 2.63 4.03
CA ALA A 69 -10.18 3.55 5.13
C ALA A 69 -9.80 4.93 4.58
N PHE A 70 -10.23 6.00 5.26
CA PHE A 70 -10.06 7.39 4.82
C PHE A 70 -9.12 8.10 5.78
N PRO A 71 -7.87 8.40 5.36
CA PRO A 71 -6.93 9.14 6.19
C PRO A 71 -7.38 10.58 6.46
N SER A 72 -7.07 11.09 7.66
CA SER A 72 -7.02 12.54 7.88
C SER A 72 -5.92 13.16 7.02
N LYS A 73 -5.93 14.49 6.88
CA LYS A 73 -4.89 15.20 6.11
C LYS A 73 -3.47 14.86 6.60
N ASP A 74 -3.22 14.92 7.90
CA ASP A 74 -1.90 14.63 8.46
C ASP A 74 -1.48 13.16 8.23
N GLN A 75 -2.44 12.23 8.27
CA GLN A 75 -2.18 10.82 7.96
C GLN A 75 -1.88 10.63 6.47
N ALA A 76 -2.62 11.29 5.58
CA ALA A 76 -2.40 11.27 4.14
C ALA A 76 -1.00 11.82 3.80
N ASP A 77 -0.63 12.95 4.40
CA ASP A 77 0.70 13.56 4.24
C ASP A 77 1.80 12.59 4.70
N ALA A 78 1.64 11.97 5.87
CA ALA A 78 2.61 10.99 6.37
C ALA A 78 2.72 9.75 5.47
N ILE A 79 1.60 9.21 4.99
CA ILE A 79 1.56 8.09 4.04
C ILE A 79 2.25 8.48 2.72
N PHE A 80 1.98 9.68 2.22
CA PHE A 80 2.65 10.20 1.04
C PHE A 80 4.16 10.30 1.26
N GLN A 81 4.62 10.82 2.40
CA GLN A 81 6.05 10.89 2.73
C GLN A 81 6.71 9.50 2.77
N VAL A 82 6.04 8.49 3.32
CA VAL A 82 6.51 7.10 3.28
C VAL A 82 6.68 6.64 1.83
N ILE A 83 5.67 6.82 0.98
CA ILE A 83 5.71 6.36 -0.42
C ILE A 83 6.74 7.14 -1.23
N ALA A 84 6.84 8.46 -1.03
CA ALA A 84 7.79 9.33 -1.72
C ALA A 84 9.25 8.97 -1.38
N LYS A 85 9.57 8.72 -0.11
CA LYS A 85 10.93 8.28 0.30
C LYS A 85 11.31 6.90 -0.24
N ARG A 86 10.33 6.06 -0.57
CA ARG A 86 10.52 4.72 -1.11
C ARG A 86 10.61 4.69 -2.63
N ALA A 87 10.14 5.74 -3.31
CA ALA A 87 10.16 5.82 -4.76
C ALA A 87 11.60 5.59 -5.26
N GLU A 88 11.71 4.80 -6.34
CA GLU A 88 12.97 4.38 -6.98
C GLU A 88 13.95 3.55 -6.13
N THR A 89 13.79 3.46 -4.81
CA THR A 89 14.79 2.85 -3.92
C THR A 89 14.32 1.59 -3.21
N LYS A 90 13.02 1.44 -2.94
CA LYS A 90 12.44 0.32 -2.17
C LYS A 90 11.13 -0.15 -2.79
N THR A 91 10.78 -1.40 -2.56
CA THR A 91 9.58 -1.99 -3.18
C THR A 91 8.34 -1.70 -2.34
N THR A 92 7.39 -0.98 -2.90
CA THR A 92 6.04 -0.86 -2.33
C THR A 92 5.09 -1.79 -3.07
N ILE A 93 4.38 -2.63 -2.32
CA ILE A 93 3.25 -3.44 -2.79
C ILE A 93 1.97 -2.79 -2.24
N MET A 94 0.93 -2.68 -3.05
CA MET A 94 -0.36 -2.15 -2.63
C MET A 94 -1.49 -3.04 -3.10
N THR A 95 -2.51 -3.24 -2.29
CA THR A 95 -3.76 -3.87 -2.73
C THR A 95 -4.90 -2.88 -2.63
N THR A 96 -5.78 -2.87 -3.64
CA THR A 96 -6.93 -1.98 -3.67
C THR A 96 -8.08 -2.57 -4.48
N ASN A 97 -9.31 -2.19 -4.11
CA ASN A 97 -10.51 -2.41 -4.92
C ASN A 97 -10.85 -1.21 -5.82
N LEU A 98 -10.09 -0.12 -5.74
CA LEU A 98 -10.30 1.11 -6.48
C LEU A 98 -9.31 1.20 -7.64
N VAL A 99 -9.82 1.56 -8.81
CA VAL A 99 -8.95 1.97 -9.93
C VAL A 99 -8.30 3.33 -9.62
N PRO A 100 -7.12 3.65 -10.20
CA PRO A 100 -6.41 4.90 -9.91
C PRO A 100 -7.25 6.18 -10.01
N SER A 101 -8.19 6.24 -10.97
CA SER A 101 -9.11 7.39 -11.13
C SER A 101 -10.08 7.59 -9.96
N GLN A 102 -10.19 6.63 -9.04
CA GLN A 102 -11.06 6.67 -7.86
C GLN A 102 -10.28 6.93 -6.56
N TRP A 103 -8.96 7.14 -6.62
CA TRP A 103 -8.14 7.33 -5.43
C TRP A 103 -8.41 8.67 -4.72
N ASN A 104 -9.00 9.64 -5.42
CA ASN A 104 -9.53 10.87 -4.85
C ASN A 104 -10.68 10.65 -3.84
N LYS A 105 -11.22 9.42 -3.76
CA LYS A 105 -12.14 9.03 -2.69
C LYS A 105 -11.42 8.80 -1.38
N VAL A 106 -10.16 8.36 -1.43
CA VAL A 106 -9.34 7.99 -0.26
C VAL A 106 -8.46 9.14 0.17
N PHE A 107 -7.77 9.76 -0.78
CA PHE A 107 -6.88 10.90 -0.57
C PHE A 107 -7.47 12.13 -1.26
N ASP A 108 -7.05 13.34 -0.89
CA ASP A 108 -7.36 14.50 -1.72
C ASP A 108 -6.76 14.34 -3.13
N ALA A 109 -7.30 15.07 -4.12
CA ALA A 109 -6.93 14.88 -5.53
C ALA A 109 -5.42 15.09 -5.78
N THR A 110 -4.79 16.05 -5.09
CA THR A 110 -3.37 16.35 -5.25
C THR A 110 -2.52 15.21 -4.68
N THR A 111 -2.82 14.77 -3.46
CA THR A 111 -2.12 13.66 -2.81
C THR A 111 -2.32 12.34 -3.56
N ALA A 112 -3.53 12.04 -4.02
CA ALA A 112 -3.83 10.86 -4.83
C ALA A 112 -2.96 10.82 -6.09
N THR A 113 -2.88 11.94 -6.81
CA THR A 113 -2.07 12.07 -8.03
C THR A 113 -0.58 11.90 -7.73
N ALA A 114 -0.09 12.51 -6.66
CA ALA A 114 1.32 12.42 -6.26
C ALA A 114 1.72 11.00 -5.82
N ILE A 115 0.85 10.29 -5.09
CA ILE A 115 1.07 8.88 -4.72
C ILE A 115 1.09 8.02 -5.98
N LEU A 116 0.14 8.21 -6.89
CA LEU A 116 0.06 7.45 -8.14
C LEU A 116 1.33 7.61 -8.98
N ASP A 117 1.82 8.85 -9.12
CA ASP A 117 3.07 9.17 -9.81
C ASP A 117 4.25 8.37 -9.23
N ARG A 118 4.46 8.46 -7.91
CA ARG A 118 5.54 7.73 -7.20
C ARG A 118 5.43 6.21 -7.32
N LEU A 119 4.22 5.66 -7.31
CA LEU A 119 4.01 4.22 -7.47
C LEU A 119 4.24 3.75 -8.91
N THR A 120 4.03 4.62 -9.89
CA THR A 120 4.23 4.31 -11.32
C THR A 120 5.71 4.29 -11.70
N MET A 121 6.55 5.03 -10.98
CA MET A 121 8.01 4.97 -11.12
C MET A 121 8.52 3.54 -10.84
N ASN A 122 8.95 2.84 -11.90
CA ASN A 122 9.30 1.41 -11.87
C ASN A 122 8.21 0.53 -11.24
N GLY A 123 6.95 0.88 -11.50
CA GLY A 123 5.76 0.23 -10.98
C GLY A 123 5.03 -0.65 -11.99
N THR A 124 4.42 -1.72 -11.52
CA THR A 124 3.46 -2.52 -12.30
C THR A 124 2.09 -2.44 -11.65
N PHE A 125 1.06 -2.16 -12.46
CA PHE A 125 -0.33 -2.17 -12.04
C PHE A 125 -0.98 -3.43 -12.63
N LEU A 126 -1.41 -4.34 -11.77
CA LEU A 126 -2.02 -5.60 -12.16
C LEU A 126 -3.50 -5.59 -11.79
N THR A 127 -4.36 -5.59 -12.79
CA THR A 127 -5.79 -5.79 -12.60
C THR A 127 -6.07 -7.29 -12.50
N MET A 128 -6.68 -7.68 -11.38
CA MET A 128 -7.11 -9.04 -11.09
C MET A 128 -8.62 -9.13 -11.25
N GLU A 129 -9.06 -10.01 -12.14
CA GLU A 129 -10.46 -10.27 -12.42
C GLU A 129 -10.82 -11.72 -12.08
N GLY A 130 -12.10 -11.99 -11.90
CA GLY A 130 -12.60 -13.34 -11.66
C GLY A 130 -13.58 -13.43 -10.50
N ARG A 131 -14.04 -14.66 -10.23
CA ARG A 131 -14.97 -14.95 -9.14
C ARG A 131 -14.25 -14.90 -7.79
N SER A 132 -14.95 -14.45 -6.76
CA SER A 132 -14.45 -14.48 -5.38
C SER A 132 -14.14 -15.92 -4.95
N TYR A 133 -12.89 -16.17 -4.52
CA TYR A 133 -12.49 -17.43 -3.90
C TYR A 133 -13.19 -17.66 -2.54
N ARG A 134 -13.68 -16.60 -1.89
CA ARG A 134 -14.41 -16.69 -0.61
C ARG A 134 -15.82 -17.26 -0.77
N SER A 135 -16.40 -17.12 -1.97
CA SER A 135 -17.76 -17.55 -2.29
C SER A 135 -17.85 -19.01 -2.72
N LYS A 136 -16.72 -19.75 -2.72
CA LYS A 136 -16.72 -21.21 -2.86
C LYS A 136 -17.19 -21.83 -1.55
N LYS A 137 -18.52 -21.93 -1.40
CA LYS A 137 -19.19 -22.95 -0.59
C LYS A 137 -20.01 -23.82 -1.53
#